data_AF-A0A9P6F047-F1
#
_entry.id   AF-A0A9P6F047-F1
#
_cell.length_a   1.000
_cell.length_b   1.000
_cell.length_c   1.000
_cell.angle_alpha   90.00
_cell.angle_beta   90.00
_cell.angle_gamma   90.00
#
_symmetry.space_group_name_H-M   'P 1'
#
loop_
_entity.id
_entity.type
_entity.pdbx_description
1 polymer ?
#
loop_
_entity_poly.entity_id
_entity_poly.type
_entity_poly.pdbx_seq_one_letter_code
_entity_poly.pdbx_strand_id
1 'polypeptide(L)' 'MRLKYLRTKPRKVVEASPCIVEMGAMIQCWTASGVDDAKCMQTAKMLADCMKNLPTKVKNVNTVNYHLARLQKQL' A
#
# COMPACT_ATOMS: atom_id res chain seq x y z
N MET A 1 1.24 9.07 -36.42
CA MET A 1 1.29 7.77 -35.70
C MET A 1 -0.10 7.17 -35.67
N ARG A 2 -0.28 5.90 -36.05
CA ARG A 2 -1.53 5.14 -35.81
C ARG A 2 -1.28 4.10 -34.73
N LEU A 3 -2.00 4.19 -33.62
CA LEU A 3 -1.92 3.20 -32.54
C LEU A 3 -2.69 1.94 -32.94
N LYS A 4 -2.08 0.76 -32.79
CA LYS A 4 -2.77 -0.53 -33.02
C LYS A 4 -3.89 -0.77 -31.99
N TYR A 5 -3.65 -0.37 -30.73
CA TYR A 5 -4.62 -0.45 -29.64
C TYR A 5 -4.52 0.79 -28.76
N LEU A 6 -5.67 1.39 -28.42
CA LEU A 6 -5.74 2.48 -27.44
C LEU A 6 -5.87 1.87 -26.04
N ARG A 7 -4.74 1.78 -25.33
CA ARG A 7 -4.69 1.26 -23.96
C ARG A 7 -3.59 1.91 -23.15
N THR A 8 -3.80 1.98 -21.85
CA THR A 8 -2.79 2.40 -20.88
C THR A 8 -2.09 1.17 -20.28
N LYS A 9 -0.80 1.32 -19.96
CA LYS A 9 -0.08 0.33 -19.16
C LYS A 9 -0.53 0.47 -17.70
N PRO A 10 -1.14 -0.55 -17.07
CA PRO A 10 -1.54 -0.45 -15.67
C PRO A 10 -0.31 -0.16 -14.82
N ARG A 11 -0.38 0.92 -14.02
CA ARG A 11 0.66 1.18 -13.01
C ARG A 11 0.49 0.15 -11.91
N LYS A 12 1.56 -0.58 -11.58
CA LYS A 12 1.61 -1.36 -10.33
C LYS A 12 1.74 -0.37 -9.18
N VAL A 13 0.60 0.01 -8.59
CA VAL A 13 0.60 0.80 -7.36
C VAL A 13 0.85 -0.19 -6.22
N VAL A 14 2.01 -0.06 -5.58
CA VAL A 14 2.32 -0.81 -4.36
C VAL A 14 1.82 0.06 -3.22
N GLU A 15 0.63 -0.26 -2.72
CA GLU A 15 0.09 0.37 -1.52
C GLU A 15 1.00 0.05 -0.33
N ALA A 16 1.28 1.07 0.48
CA ALA A 16 2.02 0.88 1.72
C ALA A 16 1.28 -0.10 2.64
N SER A 17 2.00 -0.89 3.44
CA SER A 17 1.35 -1.74 4.43
C SER A 17 0.67 -0.86 5.49
N PRO A 18 -0.52 -1.25 5.97
CA PRO A 18 -1.31 -0.40 6.87
C PRO A 18 -0.64 -0.14 8.22
N CYS A 19 0.33 -0.96 8.63
CA CYS A 19 1.06 -0.82 9.90
C CYS A 19 2.51 -0.35 9.72
N ILE A 20 2.86 0.22 8.55
CA ILE A 20 4.25 0.58 8.24
C ILE A 20 4.79 1.67 9.17
N VAL A 21 3.92 2.58 9.63
CA VAL A 21 4.29 3.73 10.44
C VAL A 21 4.63 3.28 11.87
N GLU A 22 3.78 2.45 12.45
CA GLU A 22 3.92 1.86 13.78
C GLU A 22 5.17 0.96 13.83
N MET A 23 5.41 0.20 12.76
CA MET A 23 6.63 -0.59 12.62
C MET A 23 7.87 0.30 12.58
N GLY A 24 7.84 1.39 11.83
CA GLY A 24 8.94 2.37 11.79
C GLY A 24 9.21 2.99 13.15
N ALA A 25 8.17 3.36 13.90
CA ALA A 25 8.29 3.93 15.24
C ALA A 25 8.92 2.95 16.23
N MET A 26 8.53 1.67 16.18
CA MET A 26 9.14 0.63 17.02
C MET A 26 10.62 0.44 16.72
N ILE A 27 10.99 0.36 15.43
CA ILE A 27 12.38 0.24 15.00
C ILE A 27 13.20 1.45 15.44
N GLN A 28 12.67 2.67 15.28
CA GLN A 28 13.34 3.89 15.75
C GLN A 28 13.59 3.84 17.27
N CYS A 29 12.61 3.38 18.05
CA CYS A 29 12.81 3.21 19.49
C CYS A 29 13.93 2.20 19.80
N TRP A 30 13.94 1.05 19.13
CA TRP A 30 14.98 0.04 19.28
C TRP A 30 16.37 0.56 18.92
N THR A 31 16.48 1.38 17.87
CA THR A 31 17.77 2.00 17.51
C THR A 31 18.27 2.99 18.55
N ALA A 32 17.36 3.65 19.28
CA ALA A 32 17.71 4.67 20.25
C ALA A 32 17.96 4.10 21.67
N SER A 33 17.23 3.05 22.06
CA SER A 33 17.16 2.57 23.45
C SER A 33 17.54 1.09 23.62
N GLY A 34 17.60 0.32 22.54
CA GLY A 34 17.78 -1.13 22.58
C GLY A 34 16.45 -1.90 22.50
N VAL A 35 16.54 -3.20 22.19
CA VAL A 35 15.36 -4.04 21.84
C VAL A 35 14.45 -4.30 23.04
N ASP A 36 15.04 -4.49 24.22
CA ASP A 36 14.35 -4.84 25.46
C ASP A 36 14.15 -3.66 26.42
N ASP A 37 14.41 -2.41 25.99
CA ASP A 37 14.16 -1.24 26.84
C ASP A 37 12.64 -1.03 27.00
N ALA A 38 12.19 -0.90 28.25
CA ALA A 38 10.80 -0.63 28.61
C ALA A 38 10.23 0.61 27.92
N LYS A 39 11.07 1.57 27.51
CA LYS A 39 10.66 2.74 26.70
C LYS A 39 9.99 2.35 25.38
N CYS A 40 10.32 1.19 24.80
CA CYS A 40 9.77 0.75 23.52
C CYS A 40 8.45 -0.02 23.65
N MET A 41 7.99 -0.33 24.87
CA MET A 41 6.73 -1.05 25.10
C MET A 41 5.53 -0.39 24.44
N GLN A 42 5.46 0.94 24.47
CA GLN A 42 4.34 1.67 23.86
C GLN A 42 4.33 1.51 22.34
N THR A 43 5.49 1.69 21.69
CA THR A 43 5.61 1.53 20.23
C THR A 43 5.34 0.08 19.79
N ALA A 44 5.77 -0.90 20.58
CA ALA A 44 5.47 -2.31 20.35
C ALA A 44 3.97 -2.60 20.46
N LYS A 45 3.30 -2.04 21.48
CA LYS A 45 1.85 -2.17 21.67
C LYS A 45 1.07 -1.56 20.50
N MET A 46 1.47 -0.39 20.02
CA MET A 46 0.82 0.25 18.86
C MET A 46 0.91 -0.61 17.60
N LEU A 47 2.09 -1.20 17.32
CA LEU A 47 2.24 -2.12 16.20
C LEU A 47 1.37 -3.37 16.37
N ALA A 48 1.37 -3.97 17.55
CA ALA A 48 0.56 -5.16 17.84
C ALA A 48 -0.95 -4.88 17.68
N ASP A 49 -1.42 -3.72 18.14
CA ASP A 49 -2.82 -3.33 18.03
C ASP A 49 -3.20 -2.99 16.57
N CYS A 50 -2.29 -2.43 15.76
CA CYS A 50 -2.49 -2.30 14.31
C CYS A 50 -2.58 -3.67 13.61
N MET A 51 -1.68 -4.59 13.96
CA MET A 51 -1.64 -5.95 13.38
C MET A 51 -2.84 -6.82 13.77
N LYS A 52 -3.52 -6.52 14.87
CA LYS A 52 -4.78 -7.20 15.22
C LYS A 52 -5.95 -6.71 14.37
N ASN A 53 -5.90 -5.45 13.92
CA ASN A 53 -7.00 -4.76 13.25
C ASN A 53 -6.73 -4.53 11.75
N LEU A 54 -5.99 -5.42 11.09
CA LEU A 54 -5.70 -5.27 9.66
C LEU A 54 -6.99 -5.24 8.83
N PRO A 55 -7.17 -4.21 7.97
CA PRO A 55 -8.31 -4.18 7.06
C PRO A 55 -8.20 -5.30 6.02
N THR A 56 -9.34 -5.87 5.65
CA THR A 56 -9.43 -6.79 4.51
C THR A 56 -9.14 -6.01 3.22
N LYS A 57 -8.16 -6.47 2.44
CA LYS A 57 -7.81 -5.83 1.17
C LYS A 57 -8.90 -6.08 0.13
N VAL A 58 -9.65 -5.03 -0.21
CA VAL A 58 -10.53 -5.03 -1.39
C VAL A 58 -9.71 -4.59 -2.61
N LYS A 59 -9.63 -5.44 -3.62
CA LYS A 59 -8.97 -5.10 -4.88
C LYS A 59 -9.93 -4.28 -5.74
N ASN A 60 -9.70 -2.97 -5.82
CA ASN A 60 -10.38 -2.13 -6.82
C ASN A 60 -9.74 -2.36 -8.19
N VAL A 61 -10.50 -2.95 -9.12
CA VAL A 61 -10.04 -3.19 -10.49
C VAL A 61 -10.32 -1.96 -11.33
N ASN A 62 -9.27 -1.36 -11.89
CA ASN A 62 -9.41 -0.25 -12.82
C ASN A 62 -9.84 -0.76 -14.22
N THR A 63 -10.98 -0.27 -14.73
CA THR A 63 -11.57 -0.68 -16.02
C THR A 63 -11.26 0.28 -17.18
N VAL A 64 -10.35 1.25 -17.03
CA VAL A 64 -10.02 2.26 -18.07
C VAL A 64 -9.72 1.63 -19.44
N ASN A 65 -8.97 0.52 -19.48
CA ASN A 65 -8.65 -0.14 -20.75
C ASN A 65 -9.87 -0.74 -21.47
N TYR A 66 -10.93 -1.11 -20.75
CA TYR A 66 -12.19 -1.52 -21.35
C TYR A 66 -12.85 -0.35 -22.09
N HIS A 67 -12.89 0.82 -21.47
CA HIS A 67 -13.49 2.02 -22.07
C HIS A 67 -12.67 2.55 -23.26
N LEU A 68 -11.34 2.57 -23.14
CA LEU A 68 -10.45 3.00 -24.23
C LEU A 68 -10.55 2.10 -25.47
N ALA A 69 -10.67 0.79 -25.29
CA ALA A 69 -10.87 -0.14 -26.40
C ALA A 69 -12.19 0.11 -27.15
N ARG A 70 -13.23 0.55 -26.44
CA ARG A 70 -14.53 0.87 -27.03
C ARG A 70 -14.51 2.21 -27.78
N LEU A 71 -13.83 3.22 -27.22
CA LEU A 71 -13.64 4.53 -27.84
C LEU A 71 -12.74 4.51 -29.08
N GLN A 72 -11.81 3.55 -29.16
CA GLN A 72 -10.94 3.39 -30.33
C GLN A 72 -11.72 3.23 -31.66
N LYS A 73 -12.98 2.79 -31.62
CA LYS A 73 -13.83 2.69 -32.83
C LYS A 73 -14.45 4.04 -33.25
N GLN A 74 -14.41 5.03 -32.37
CA GLN A 74 -15.04 6.35 -32.54
C GLN A 74 -14.02 7.47 -32.73
N LEU A 75 -12.73 7.17 -32.60
CA LEU A 75 -11.57 8.07 -32.75
C LEU A 75 -10.71 7.60 -33.93
#